data_AF-A0A7K4GNW6-F1
#
_entry.id   AF-A0A7K4GNW6-F1
#
_cell.length_a   1.000
_cell.length_b   1.000
_cell.length_c   1.000
_cell.angle_alpha   90.00
_cell.angle_beta   90.00
_cell.angle_gamma   90.00
#
_symmetry.space_group_name_H-M   'P 1'
#
loop_
_entity.id
_entity.type
_entity.pdbx_description
1 polymer ?
#
loop_
_entity_poly.entity_id
_entity_poly.type
_entity_poly.pdbx_seq_one_letter_code
_entity_poly.pdbx_strand_id
1 'polypeptide(L)'
;MSFEIILPSIGIPFLCFRFWLSTFKLKDELQFRRFYVSRLVNYFFCLSIIFNLKNPVFNVILAVCFPAMIFTSTWDINFYRHFKGRSYWKKNRGWLLVERITMHPPILITGLFIYITGIWNYVPPKDLLNFAIGILVVYPSSYLLDVRLRKRYEWPNGRNLLLVMIISTLAFSVYYIFY
;
A
#
# COMPACT_ATOMS: atom_id res chain seq x y z
N MET A 1 12.27 -23.47 11.37
CA MET A 1 12.09 -22.12 11.95
C MET A 1 10.61 -21.80 11.87
N SER A 2 9.94 -21.47 12.98
CA SER A 2 8.50 -21.19 12.94
C SER A 2 8.22 -19.94 12.09
N PHE A 3 7.08 -19.94 11.37
CA PHE A 3 6.64 -18.77 10.60
C PHE A 3 6.64 -17.48 11.43
N GLU A 4 6.42 -17.62 12.74
CA GLU A 4 6.42 -16.54 13.73
C GLU A 4 7.71 -15.72 13.78
N ILE A 5 8.84 -16.31 13.38
CA ILE A 5 10.14 -15.64 13.34
C ILE A 5 10.51 -15.22 11.90
N ILE A 6 10.03 -15.95 10.89
CA ILE A 6 10.41 -15.72 9.49
C ILE A 6 9.84 -14.39 8.97
N LEU A 7 8.53 -14.16 9.10
CA LEU A 7 7.92 -12.95 8.54
C LEU A 7 8.44 -11.67 9.22
N PRO A 8 8.61 -11.59 10.55
CA PRO A 8 9.17 -10.39 11.17
C PRO A 8 10.63 -10.14 10.77
N SER A 9 11.42 -11.21 10.63
CA SER A 9 12.81 -11.14 10.15
C SER A 9 12.94 -10.60 8.73
N ILE A 10 11.89 -10.73 7.90
CA ILE A 10 11.81 -10.11 6.57
C ILE A 10 11.19 -8.70 6.67
N GLY A 11 10.12 -8.55 7.43
CA GLY A 11 9.32 -7.34 7.53
C GLY A 11 10.08 -6.15 8.12
N ILE A 12 10.89 -6.37 9.17
CA ILE A 12 11.67 -5.28 9.80
C ILE A 12 12.72 -4.73 8.82
N PRO A 13 13.62 -5.55 8.22
CA PRO A 13 14.55 -5.05 7.20
C PRO A 13 13.83 -4.42 6.01
N PHE A 14 12.70 -4.99 5.59
CA PHE A 14 11.95 -4.45 4.45
C PHE A 14 11.34 -3.08 4.76
N LEU A 15 10.77 -2.87 5.96
CA LEU A 15 10.30 -1.56 6.41
C LEU A 15 11.44 -0.53 6.44
N CYS A 16 12.57 -0.89 7.07
CA CYS A 16 13.75 -0.02 7.14
C CYS A 16 14.26 0.33 5.74
N PHE A 17 14.35 -0.65 4.85
CA PHE A 17 14.75 -0.46 3.47
C PHE A 17 13.79 0.47 2.72
N ARG A 18 12.48 0.26 2.84
CA ARG A 18 11.46 1.10 2.17
C ARG A 18 11.47 2.54 2.68
N PHE A 19 11.62 2.72 3.99
CA PHE A 19 11.75 4.03 4.60
C PHE A 19 13.02 4.72 4.11
N TRP A 20 14.16 4.03 4.13
CA TRP A 20 15.42 4.57 3.63
C TRP A 20 15.34 4.97 2.15
N LEU A 21 14.78 4.07 1.33
CA LEU A 21 14.71 4.22 -0.11
C LEU A 21 13.88 5.45 -0.52
N SER A 22 12.71 5.63 0.09
CA SER A 22 11.77 6.68 -0.30
C SER A 22 11.98 8.02 0.43
N THR A 23 12.50 8.00 1.66
CA THR A 23 12.69 9.21 2.47
C THR A 23 14.06 9.84 2.25
N PHE A 24 15.11 9.04 2.08
CA PHE A 24 16.49 9.52 1.95
C PHE A 24 17.07 9.28 0.56
N LYS A 25 17.05 8.05 0.05
CA LYS A 25 17.77 7.69 -1.19
C LYS A 25 17.19 8.33 -2.45
N LEU A 26 15.87 8.39 -2.55
CA LEU A 26 15.12 8.91 -3.71
C LEU A 26 14.34 10.18 -3.40
N LYS A 27 14.75 10.92 -2.36
CA LYS A 27 14.05 12.13 -1.89
C LYS A 27 13.83 13.13 -3.03
N ASP A 28 14.86 13.38 -3.82
CA ASP A 28 14.87 14.40 -4.86
C ASP A 28 14.10 13.94 -6.11
N GLU A 29 14.16 12.65 -6.45
CA GLU A 29 13.42 12.08 -7.58
C GLU A 29 11.92 11.94 -7.28
N LEU A 30 11.58 11.57 -6.05
CA LEU A 30 10.19 11.40 -5.65
C LEU A 30 9.53 12.74 -5.32
N GLN A 31 10.25 13.70 -4.73
CA GLN A 31 9.70 14.97 -4.27
C GLN A 31 8.45 14.73 -3.40
N PHE A 32 7.32 15.37 -3.71
CA PHE A 32 6.05 15.15 -3.02
C PHE A 32 5.48 13.73 -3.23
N ARG A 33 5.91 13.00 -4.28
CA ARG A 33 5.41 11.64 -4.57
C ARG A 33 5.77 10.64 -3.49
N ARG A 34 6.78 10.92 -2.66
CA ARG A 34 7.17 10.05 -1.53
C ARG A 34 6.04 9.83 -0.52
N PHE A 35 5.03 10.71 -0.52
CA PHE A 35 3.87 10.68 0.37
C PHE A 35 2.59 10.14 -0.29
N TYR A 36 2.70 9.54 -1.48
CA TYR A 36 1.55 8.92 -2.13
C TYR A 36 0.98 7.76 -1.31
N VAL A 37 -0.34 7.56 -1.39
CA VAL A 37 -1.06 6.46 -0.72
C VAL A 37 -0.40 5.11 -0.96
N SER A 38 0.10 4.83 -2.18
CA SER A 38 0.76 3.55 -2.48
C SER A 38 2.00 3.28 -1.61
N ARG A 39 2.73 4.32 -1.20
CA ARG A 39 3.89 4.20 -0.29
C ARG A 39 3.45 4.06 1.16
N LEU A 40 2.41 4.79 1.54
CA LEU A 40 1.79 4.67 2.86
C LEU A 40 1.24 3.26 3.12
N VAL A 41 0.48 2.72 2.16
CA VAL A 41 -0.04 1.34 2.21
C VAL A 41 1.11 0.33 2.23
N ASN A 42 2.23 0.61 1.57
CA ASN A 42 3.42 -0.24 1.64
C ASN A 42 4.06 -0.27 3.04
N TYR A 43 4.01 0.82 3.81
CA TYR A 43 4.43 0.79 5.21
C TYR A 43 3.50 -0.04 6.08
N PHE A 44 2.18 0.09 5.90
CA PHE A 44 1.21 -0.76 6.59
C PHE A 44 1.33 -2.22 6.20
N PHE A 45 1.71 -2.51 4.95
CA PHE A 45 2.06 -3.86 4.51
C PHE A 45 3.26 -4.41 5.28
N CYS A 46 4.36 -3.66 5.37
CA CYS A 46 5.51 -4.10 6.15
C CYS A 46 5.13 -4.33 7.61
N LEU A 47 4.32 -3.45 8.22
CA LEU A 47 3.83 -3.64 9.59
C LEU A 47 2.98 -4.91 9.72
N SER A 48 2.06 -5.17 8.81
CA SER A 48 1.27 -6.40 8.79
C SER A 48 2.18 -7.64 8.75
N ILE A 49 3.22 -7.64 7.91
CA ILE A 49 4.23 -8.73 7.84
C ILE A 49 5.02 -8.84 9.16
N ILE A 50 5.43 -7.73 9.77
CA ILE A 50 6.11 -7.71 11.08
C ILE A 50 5.26 -8.36 12.17
N PHE A 51 3.94 -8.19 12.10
CA PHE A 51 2.99 -8.83 13.02
C PHE A 51 2.46 -10.18 12.52
N ASN A 52 3.15 -10.85 11.59
CA ASN A 52 2.76 -12.16 11.05
C ASN A 52 1.34 -12.19 10.47
N LEU A 53 0.85 -11.09 9.92
CA LEU A 53 -0.54 -10.89 9.50
C LEU A 53 -1.58 -11.14 10.63
N LYS A 54 -1.17 -11.08 11.91
CA LYS A 54 -2.08 -11.30 13.06
C LYS A 54 -2.73 -10.01 13.55
N ASN A 55 -2.25 -8.84 13.12
CA ASN A 55 -2.82 -7.55 13.53
C ASN A 55 -3.99 -7.15 12.61
N PRO A 56 -5.25 -7.19 13.08
CA PRO A 56 -6.42 -6.96 12.24
C PRO A 56 -6.47 -5.53 11.69
N VAL A 57 -5.99 -4.52 12.43
CA VAL A 57 -5.99 -3.13 11.97
C VAL A 57 -5.18 -2.97 10.69
N PHE A 58 -3.95 -3.49 10.64
CA PHE A 58 -3.13 -3.41 9.43
C PHE A 58 -3.71 -4.24 8.29
N ASN A 59 -4.32 -5.38 8.60
CA ASN A 59 -4.95 -6.23 7.58
C ASN A 59 -6.20 -5.58 6.98
N VAL A 60 -7.02 -4.86 7.77
CA VAL A 60 -8.13 -4.03 7.27
C VAL A 60 -7.62 -3.00 6.27
N ILE A 61 -6.55 -2.28 6.63
CA ILE A 61 -5.94 -1.28 5.75
C ILE A 61 -5.53 -1.92 4.42
N LEU A 62 -4.86 -3.08 4.48
CA LEU A 62 -4.46 -3.81 3.26
C LEU A 62 -5.65 -4.27 2.44
N ALA A 63 -6.66 -4.86 3.07
CA ALA A 63 -7.87 -5.36 2.42
C ALA A 63 -8.61 -4.26 1.65
N VAL A 64 -8.86 -3.13 2.32
CA VAL A 64 -9.57 -1.98 1.77
C VAL A 64 -8.75 -1.24 0.71
N CYS A 65 -7.43 -1.17 0.89
CA CYS A 65 -6.57 -0.52 -0.11
C CYS A 65 -6.24 -1.43 -1.28
N PHE A 66 -6.47 -2.74 -1.19
CA PHE A 66 -6.05 -3.68 -2.23
C PHE A 66 -6.60 -3.35 -3.63
N PRO A 67 -7.89 -3.02 -3.82
CA PRO A 67 -8.38 -2.60 -5.14
C PRO A 67 -7.72 -1.31 -5.63
N ALA A 68 -7.45 -0.36 -4.73
CA ALA A 68 -6.70 0.84 -5.05
C ALA A 68 -5.27 0.50 -5.49
N MET A 69 -4.60 -0.46 -4.84
CA MET A 69 -3.26 -0.92 -5.21
C MET A 69 -3.23 -1.63 -6.57
N ILE A 70 -4.26 -2.40 -6.91
CA ILE A 70 -4.43 -2.95 -8.26
C ILE A 70 -4.53 -1.81 -9.26
N PHE A 71 -5.42 -0.85 -9.00
CA PHE A 71 -5.62 0.30 -9.88
C PHE A 71 -4.33 1.11 -10.07
N THR A 72 -3.60 1.41 -8.99
CA THR A 72 -2.34 2.17 -9.07
C THR A 72 -1.20 1.38 -9.70
N SER A 73 -1.21 0.05 -9.65
CA SER A 73 -0.21 -0.79 -10.32
C SER A 73 -0.25 -0.67 -11.85
N THR A 74 -1.42 -0.33 -12.43
CA THR A 74 -1.51 -0.04 -13.88
C THR A 74 -0.61 1.12 -14.29
N TRP A 75 -0.33 2.05 -13.38
CA TRP A 75 0.58 3.17 -13.64
C TRP A 75 2.05 2.73 -13.67
N ASP A 76 2.39 1.65 -12.96
CA ASP A 76 3.74 1.10 -13.00
C ASP A 76 4.02 0.46 -14.36
N ILE A 77 3.02 -0.08 -15.07
CA ILE A 77 3.17 -0.55 -16.47
C ILE A 77 3.69 0.58 -17.37
N ASN A 78 3.10 1.78 -17.26
CA ASN A 78 3.55 2.95 -18.01
C ASN A 78 4.94 3.43 -17.59
N PHE A 79 5.29 3.28 -16.31
CA PHE A 79 6.65 3.54 -15.83
C PHE A 79 7.65 2.58 -16.51
N TYR A 80 7.40 1.27 -16.46
CA TYR A 80 8.31 0.25 -17.01
C TYR A 80 8.46 0.39 -18.53
N ARG A 81 7.37 0.60 -19.28
CA ARG A 81 7.40 0.79 -20.74
C ARG A 81 8.32 1.94 -21.16
N HIS A 82 8.26 3.05 -20.45
CA HIS A 82 9.06 4.25 -20.77
C HIS A 82 10.35 4.34 -19.98
N PHE A 83 10.67 3.36 -19.14
CA PHE A 83 11.79 3.43 -18.22
C PHE A 83 13.12 3.63 -18.95
N LYS A 84 13.31 2.97 -20.11
CA LYS A 84 14.51 3.06 -20.96
C LYS A 84 14.66 4.42 -21.68
N GLY A 85 13.58 5.13 -21.95
CA GLY A 85 13.59 6.38 -22.74
C GLY A 85 13.65 7.67 -21.92
N ARG A 86 13.51 7.62 -20.59
CA ARG A 86 13.49 8.83 -19.75
C ARG A 86 14.89 9.42 -19.61
N SER A 87 15.04 10.70 -19.99
CA SER A 87 16.28 11.48 -19.88
C SER A 87 16.55 12.00 -18.46
N TYR A 88 15.51 12.08 -17.63
CA TYR A 88 15.58 12.48 -16.23
C TYR A 88 15.79 11.27 -15.31
N TRP A 89 16.34 11.51 -14.11
CA TRP A 89 16.71 10.50 -13.09
C TRP A 89 17.85 9.54 -13.45
N LYS A 90 18.76 9.93 -14.37
CA LYS A 90 19.90 9.09 -14.78
C LYS A 90 20.74 8.57 -13.59
N LYS A 91 20.99 9.40 -12.58
CA LYS A 91 21.82 9.06 -11.41
C LYS A 91 21.24 7.94 -10.55
N ASN A 92 19.94 7.98 -10.27
CA ASN A 92 19.26 7.04 -9.37
C ASN A 92 18.30 6.09 -10.11
N ARG A 93 18.54 5.87 -11.40
CA ARG A 93 17.67 5.09 -12.29
C ARG A 93 17.40 3.68 -11.74
N GLY A 94 18.45 2.94 -11.38
CA GLY A 94 18.32 1.60 -10.81
C GLY A 94 17.52 1.59 -9.51
N TRP A 95 17.75 2.57 -8.63
CA TRP A 95 17.03 2.69 -7.37
C TRP A 95 15.54 2.98 -7.55
N LEU A 96 15.15 3.76 -8.56
CA LEU A 96 13.74 3.96 -8.91
C LEU A 96 13.08 2.66 -9.40
N LEU A 97 13.81 1.82 -10.14
CA LEU A 97 13.29 0.51 -10.54
C LEU A 97 13.03 -0.37 -9.31
N VAL A 98 14.01 -0.42 -8.41
CA VAL A 98 13.88 -1.16 -7.14
C VAL A 98 12.73 -0.61 -6.31
N GLU A 99 12.53 0.71 -6.27
CA GLU A 99 11.42 1.33 -5.56
C GLU A 99 10.06 0.89 -6.10
N ARG A 100 9.91 0.73 -7.42
CA ARG A 100 8.67 0.25 -8.02
C ARG A 100 8.44 -1.24 -7.77
N ILE A 101 9.46 -2.06 -7.98
CA ILE A 101 9.37 -3.52 -7.78
C ILE A 101 9.07 -3.87 -6.32
N THR A 102 9.56 -3.06 -5.37
CA THR A 102 9.32 -3.26 -3.94
C THR A 102 8.07 -2.52 -3.42
N MET A 103 7.32 -1.83 -4.28
CA MET A 103 6.11 -1.11 -3.89
C MET A 103 4.85 -1.95 -4.09
N HIS A 104 4.37 -2.12 -5.33
CA HIS A 104 3.10 -2.81 -5.59
C HIS A 104 3.21 -4.33 -5.58
N PRO A 105 4.19 -4.98 -6.24
CA PRO A 105 4.22 -6.43 -6.36
C PRO A 105 4.11 -7.19 -5.02
N PRO A 106 4.85 -6.83 -3.94
CA PRO A 106 4.72 -7.52 -2.66
C PRO A 106 3.32 -7.40 -2.06
N ILE A 107 2.72 -6.21 -2.12
CA ILE A 107 1.37 -5.95 -1.62
C ILE A 107 0.33 -6.72 -2.43
N LEU A 108 0.51 -6.77 -3.75
CA LEU A 108 -0.41 -7.49 -4.64
C LEU A 108 -0.35 -9.00 -4.40
N ILE A 109 0.84 -9.56 -4.25
CA ILE A 109 1.04 -10.99 -3.94
C ILE A 109 0.41 -11.33 -2.58
N THR A 110 0.72 -10.57 -1.53
CA THR A 110 0.18 -10.87 -0.20
C THR A 110 -1.31 -10.58 -0.11
N GLY A 111 -1.80 -9.51 -0.73
CA GLY A 111 -3.22 -9.25 -0.81
C GLY A 111 -3.95 -10.40 -1.49
N LEU A 112 -3.48 -10.84 -2.67
CA LEU A 112 -4.05 -12.00 -3.35
C LEU A 112 -4.03 -13.26 -2.47
N PHE A 113 -2.93 -13.51 -1.75
CA PHE A 113 -2.84 -14.60 -0.78
C PHE A 113 -3.91 -14.51 0.32
N ILE A 114 -4.12 -13.34 0.92
CA ILE A 114 -5.17 -13.09 1.94
C ILE A 114 -6.56 -13.39 1.36
N TYR A 115 -6.86 -12.94 0.14
CA TYR A 115 -8.15 -13.22 -0.50
C TYR A 115 -8.35 -14.70 -0.81
N ILE A 116 -7.34 -15.39 -1.36
CA ILE A 116 -7.43 -16.83 -1.72
C ILE A 116 -7.53 -17.71 -0.47
N THR A 117 -6.78 -17.41 0.58
CA THR A 117 -6.80 -18.19 1.82
C THR A 117 -7.96 -17.85 2.75
N GLY A 118 -8.86 -16.96 2.32
CA GLY A 118 -10.02 -16.51 3.09
C GLY A 118 -9.71 -15.27 3.91
N ILE A 119 -10.26 -14.14 3.49
CA ILE A 119 -9.99 -12.84 4.12
C ILE A 119 -10.37 -12.78 5.60
N TRP A 120 -11.38 -13.55 6.01
CA TRP A 120 -11.85 -13.66 7.38
C TRP A 120 -10.81 -14.23 8.35
N ASN A 121 -9.81 -14.97 7.85
CA ASN A 121 -8.72 -15.48 8.68
C ASN A 121 -7.76 -14.38 9.14
N TYR A 122 -7.78 -13.22 8.46
CA TYR A 122 -6.88 -12.08 8.73
C TYR A 122 -7.64 -10.85 9.19
N VAL A 123 -8.91 -10.74 8.80
CA VAL A 123 -9.83 -9.68 9.18
C VAL A 123 -11.12 -10.35 9.69
N PRO A 124 -11.13 -10.83 10.96
CA PRO A 124 -12.26 -11.58 11.50
C PRO A 124 -13.54 -10.76 11.44
N PRO A 125 -14.67 -11.30 10.96
CA PRO A 125 -15.94 -10.57 10.95
C PRO A 125 -16.36 -10.17 12.37
N LYS A 126 -17.17 -9.10 12.48
CA LYS A 126 -17.71 -8.55 13.75
C LYS A 126 -16.72 -7.83 14.67
N ASP A 127 -15.44 -7.75 14.33
CA ASP A 127 -14.47 -6.90 15.04
C ASP A 127 -14.53 -5.43 14.54
N LEU A 128 -15.71 -4.81 14.72
CA LEU A 128 -16.02 -3.48 14.18
C LEU A 128 -15.07 -2.40 14.69
N LEU A 129 -14.51 -2.59 15.90
CA LEU A 129 -13.54 -1.67 16.48
C LEU A 129 -12.25 -1.65 15.66
N ASN A 130 -11.64 -2.81 15.39
CA ASN A 130 -10.41 -2.86 14.60
C ASN A 130 -10.65 -2.44 13.14
N PHE A 131 -11.83 -2.74 12.58
CA PHE A 131 -12.25 -2.22 11.28
C PHE A 131 -12.28 -0.68 11.29
N ALA A 132 -13.01 -0.07 12.24
CA ALA A 132 -13.12 1.38 12.37
C ALA A 132 -11.75 2.04 12.56
N ILE A 133 -10.89 1.48 13.42
CA ILE A 133 -9.52 1.98 13.62
C ILE A 133 -8.73 1.93 12.31
N GLY A 134 -8.79 0.83 11.55
CA GLY A 134 -8.10 0.72 10.26
C GLY A 134 -8.52 1.82 9.27
N ILE A 135 -9.83 2.07 9.16
CA ILE A 135 -10.39 3.13 8.32
C ILE A 135 -9.95 4.52 8.80
N LEU A 136 -10.08 4.79 10.10
CA LEU A 136 -9.69 6.06 10.73
C LEU A 136 -8.19 6.32 10.68
N VAL A 137 -7.36 5.28 10.54
CA VAL A 137 -5.93 5.44 10.33
C VAL A 137 -5.66 5.76 8.87
N VAL A 138 -6.17 4.96 7.92
CA VAL A 138 -5.76 5.07 6.52
C VAL A 138 -6.32 6.29 5.79
N TYR A 139 -7.58 6.68 6.03
CA TYR A 139 -8.20 7.78 5.30
C TYR A 139 -7.58 9.14 5.66
N PRO A 140 -7.48 9.53 6.94
CA PRO A 140 -6.83 10.78 7.34
C PRO A 140 -5.36 10.81 6.94
N SER A 141 -4.59 9.74 7.18
CA SER A 141 -3.19 9.70 6.78
C SER A 141 -3.02 9.83 5.26
N SER A 142 -3.86 9.16 4.47
CA SER A 142 -3.89 9.32 3.02
C SER A 142 -4.22 10.76 2.62
N TYR A 143 -5.27 11.35 3.19
CA TYR A 143 -5.70 12.71 2.87
C TYR A 143 -4.66 13.78 3.25
N LEU A 144 -3.95 13.60 4.38
CA LEU A 144 -2.92 14.53 4.87
C LEU A 144 -1.59 14.40 4.13
N LEU A 145 -1.21 13.19 3.73
CA LEU A 145 0.08 12.93 3.11
C LEU A 145 0.02 12.99 1.57
N ASP A 146 -1.01 12.44 0.95
CA ASP A 146 -1.12 12.41 -0.50
C ASP A 146 -1.74 13.70 -1.06
N VAL A 147 -0.87 14.57 -1.55
CA VAL A 147 -1.26 15.86 -2.15
C VAL A 147 -2.25 15.74 -3.31
N ARG A 148 -2.34 14.57 -3.97
CA ARG A 148 -3.30 14.35 -5.07
C ARG A 148 -4.74 14.29 -4.60
N LEU A 149 -4.97 13.97 -3.32
CA LEU A 149 -6.30 13.97 -2.72
C LEU A 149 -6.78 15.40 -2.42
N ARG A 150 -5.84 16.34 -2.24
CA ARG A 150 -6.15 17.75 -1.91
C ARG A 150 -6.13 18.68 -3.11
N LYS A 151 -5.29 18.40 -4.11
CA LYS A 151 -5.12 19.23 -5.31
C LYS A 151 -5.60 18.48 -6.55
N ARG A 152 -6.16 19.21 -7.52
CA ARG A 152 -6.48 18.62 -8.84
C ARG A 152 -5.17 18.30 -9.57
N TYR A 153 -4.91 17.01 -9.75
CA TYR A 153 -3.90 16.49 -10.66
C TYR A 153 -4.61 15.73 -11.77
N GLU A 154 -4.21 15.98 -13.02
CA GLU A 154 -4.78 15.30 -14.19
C GLU A 154 -4.43 13.81 -14.17
N TRP A 155 -3.18 13.48 -13.84
CA TRP A 155 -2.73 12.10 -13.80
C TRP A 155 -1.53 11.91 -12.86
N PRO A 156 -1.52 10.90 -11.98
CA PRO A 156 -2.67 10.09 -11.55
C PRO A 156 -3.69 10.89 -10.71
N ASN A 157 -4.98 10.72 -11.00
CA ASN A 157 -6.06 11.45 -10.33
C ASN A 157 -6.35 10.88 -8.93
N GLY A 158 -6.14 11.70 -7.89
CA GLY A 158 -6.40 11.32 -6.51
C GLY A 158 -7.88 11.09 -6.18
N ARG A 159 -8.82 11.73 -6.89
CA ARG A 159 -10.26 11.51 -6.68
C ARG A 159 -10.68 10.11 -7.07
N ASN A 160 -10.16 9.60 -8.19
CA ASN A 160 -10.44 8.22 -8.63
C ASN A 160 -9.88 7.22 -7.62
N LEU A 161 -8.69 7.49 -7.08
CA LEU A 161 -8.09 6.67 -6.03
C LEU A 161 -8.97 6.63 -4.77
N LEU A 162 -9.42 7.80 -4.30
CA LEU A 162 -10.31 7.89 -3.14
C LEU A 162 -11.64 7.20 -3.39
N LEU A 163 -12.22 7.34 -4.58
CA LEU A 163 -13.46 6.67 -4.95
C LEU A 163 -13.31 5.14 -4.89
N VAL A 164 -12.21 4.60 -5.43
CA VAL A 164 -11.92 3.16 -5.35
C VAL A 164 -11.77 2.71 -3.90
N MET A 165 -11.09 3.48 -3.06
CA MET A 165 -10.97 3.19 -1.63
C MET A 165 -12.35 3.20 -0.94
N ILE A 166 -13.20 4.20 -1.21
CA ILE A 166 -14.55 4.32 -0.62
C ILE A 166 -15.42 3.15 -1.03
N ILE A 167 -15.46 2.81 -2.33
CA ILE A 167 -16.23 1.67 -2.83
C ILE A 167 -15.73 0.37 -2.19
N SER A 168 -14.41 0.20 -2.07
CA SER A 168 -13.85 -0.97 -1.39
C SER A 168 -14.23 -1.01 0.09
N THR A 169 -14.17 0.13 0.80
CA THR A 169 -14.61 0.21 2.20
C THR A 169 -16.08 -0.17 2.34
N LEU A 170 -16.96 0.38 1.49
CA LEU A 170 -18.40 0.08 1.52
C LEU A 170 -18.66 -1.41 1.27
N ALA A 171 -18.01 -2.00 0.26
CA ALA A 171 -18.11 -3.43 -0.02
C ALA A 171 -17.68 -4.29 1.18
N PHE A 172 -16.56 -3.93 1.83
CA PHE A 172 -16.12 -4.58 3.05
C PHE A 172 -17.06 -4.35 4.22
N SER A 173 -17.62 -3.15 4.40
CA SER A 173 -18.55 -2.86 5.49
C SER A 173 -19.84 -3.67 5.38
N VAL A 174 -20.42 -3.79 4.18
CA VAL A 174 -21.57 -4.67 3.94
C VAL A 174 -21.20 -6.10 4.32
N TYR A 175 -20.06 -6.60 3.85
CA TYR A 175 -19.58 -7.92 4.23
C TYR A 175 -19.43 -8.09 5.75
N TYR A 176 -18.86 -7.10 6.44
CA TYR A 176 -18.56 -7.15 7.87
C TYR A 176 -19.77 -7.07 8.80
N ILE A 177 -20.85 -6.45 8.32
CA ILE A 177 -22.09 -6.27 9.07
C ILE A 177 -23.01 -7.49 8.90
N PHE A 178 -23.04 -8.07 7.70
CA PHE A 178 -24.02 -9.09 7.34
C PHE A 178 -23.50 -10.54 7.41
N TYR A 179 -22.18 -10.75 7.53
CA TYR A 179 -21.54 -12.06 7.70
C TYR A 179 -20.68 -12.07 8.97
#